data_AF-A0A445CD80-F1
#
_entry.id   AF-A0A445CD80-F1
#
_cell.length_a   1.000
_cell.length_b   1.000
_cell.length_c   1.000
_cell.angle_alpha   90.00
_cell.angle_beta   90.00
_cell.angle_gamma   90.00
#
_symmetry.space_group_name_H-M   'P 1'
#
loop_
_entity.id
_entity.type
_entity.pdbx_description
1 polymer ?
#
loop_
_entity_poly.entity_id
_entity_poly.type
_entity_poly.pdbx_seq_one_letter_code
_entity_poly.pdbx_strand_id
1 'polypeptide(L)'
;MQEASPFSSLERTISFARDLWFNNSPIRAWLDAFSAHRHIGIAISRAPTELISDLCQFGAKYRKKFGFEFFTTTDARHSHKILEEVKARCENNILVELDFAAREEFYFIERGLTKLWERLSQEELQEETEDLGELVPDSLEEKLVPSNNSDEVVWTGDKATMRNYDLNKTPDENQIE
;
A
#
# COMPACT_ATOMS: atom_id res chain seq x y z
N MET A 1 -1.63 9.34 -15.25
CA MET A 1 -0.31 9.29 -14.59
C MET A 1 0.79 9.76 -15.53
N GLN A 2 1.07 9.06 -16.63
CA GLN A 2 2.15 9.40 -17.57
C GLN A 2 2.09 10.83 -18.12
N GLU A 3 0.90 11.30 -18.51
CA GLU A 3 0.70 12.67 -19.03
C GLU A 3 0.91 13.77 -17.98
N ALA A 4 0.82 13.43 -16.69
CA ALA A 4 1.03 14.37 -15.57
C ALA A 4 2.47 14.30 -15.00
N SER A 5 3.31 13.43 -15.56
CA SER A 5 4.71 13.27 -15.20
C SER A 5 5.57 14.36 -15.86
N PRO A 6 6.67 14.81 -15.24
CA PRO A 6 7.19 14.41 -13.93
C PRO A 6 6.42 15.02 -12.76
N PHE A 7 6.35 14.28 -11.65
CA PHE A 7 5.81 14.79 -10.39
C PHE A 7 6.93 15.38 -9.54
N SER A 8 6.64 16.46 -8.81
CA SER A 8 7.65 17.14 -7.97
C SER A 8 7.83 16.54 -6.57
N SER A 9 6.94 15.64 -6.15
CA SER A 9 7.02 14.97 -4.85
C SER A 9 6.12 13.72 -4.79
N LEU A 10 6.40 12.85 -3.82
CA LEU A 10 5.53 11.72 -3.50
C LEU A 10 4.11 12.18 -3.14
N GLU A 11 3.98 13.25 -2.35
CA GLU A 11 2.68 13.82 -1.97
C GLU A 11 1.86 14.23 -3.19
N ARG A 12 2.47 14.95 -4.15
CA ARG A 12 1.81 15.32 -5.41
C ARG A 12 1.40 14.10 -6.23
N THR A 13 2.27 13.08 -6.28
CA THR A 13 1.98 11.81 -6.98
C THR A 13 0.79 11.08 -6.37
N ILE A 14 0.76 10.92 -5.04
CA ILE A 14 -0.34 10.27 -4.32
C ILE A 14 -1.63 11.07 -4.46
N SER A 15 -1.56 12.40 -4.30
CA SER A 15 -2.75 13.27 -4.44
C SER A 15 -3.34 13.18 -5.84
N PHE A 16 -2.50 13.21 -6.88
CA PHE A 16 -2.96 13.06 -8.27
C PHE A 16 -3.56 11.67 -8.51
N ALA A 17 -2.91 10.61 -8.03
CA ALA A 17 -3.43 9.25 -8.16
C ALA A 17 -4.78 9.08 -7.43
N ARG A 18 -4.94 9.72 -6.27
CA ARG A 18 -6.20 9.70 -5.49
C ARG A 18 -7.34 10.35 -6.28
N ASP A 19 -7.12 11.54 -6.82
CA ASP A 19 -8.11 12.22 -7.63
C ASP A 19 -8.44 11.45 -8.93
N LEU A 20 -7.42 10.90 -9.58
CA LEU A 20 -7.60 10.05 -10.76
C LEU A 20 -8.44 8.82 -10.42
N TRP A 21 -8.15 8.14 -9.32
CA TRP A 21 -8.82 6.92 -8.91
C TRP A 21 -10.27 7.16 -8.50
N PHE A 22 -10.53 8.12 -7.60
CA PHE A 22 -11.87 8.28 -7.02
C PHE A 22 -12.80 9.15 -7.86
N ASN A 23 -12.28 10.14 -8.61
CA ASN A 23 -13.12 11.13 -9.30
C ASN A 23 -13.12 10.98 -10.82
N ASN A 24 -12.02 10.51 -11.41
CA ASN A 24 -11.86 10.49 -12.86
C ASN A 24 -11.85 9.08 -13.48
N SER A 25 -11.74 8.03 -12.66
CA SER A 25 -11.76 6.65 -13.16
C SER A 25 -13.19 6.12 -13.24
N PRO A 26 -13.60 5.52 -14.37
CA PRO A 26 -14.90 4.87 -14.47
C PRO A 26 -14.93 3.60 -13.61
N ILE A 27 -16.12 3.20 -13.16
CA ILE A 27 -16.35 1.95 -12.40
C ILE A 27 -15.70 0.73 -13.08
N ARG A 28 -15.67 0.71 -14.42
CA ARG A 28 -15.03 -0.38 -15.16
C ARG A 28 -13.55 -0.52 -14.83
N ALA A 29 -12.82 0.59 -14.72
CA ALA A 29 -11.40 0.59 -14.36
C ALA A 29 -11.19 0.03 -12.93
N TRP A 30 -12.10 0.35 -12.01
CA TRP A 30 -12.07 -0.24 -10.67
C TRP A 30 -12.25 -1.76 -10.70
N LEU A 31 -13.27 -2.24 -11.41
CA LEU A 31 -13.53 -3.68 -11.51
C LEU A 31 -12.38 -4.44 -12.18
N ASP A 32 -11.76 -3.85 -13.20
CA ASP A 32 -10.58 -4.43 -13.86
C ASP A 32 -9.40 -4.50 -12.87
N ALA A 33 -9.16 -3.47 -12.05
CA ALA A 33 -8.13 -3.51 -11.01
C ALA A 33 -8.41 -4.57 -9.93
N PHE A 34 -9.65 -4.64 -9.43
CA PHE A 34 -10.06 -5.63 -8.42
C PHE A 34 -9.79 -7.07 -8.87
N SER A 35 -9.95 -7.33 -10.17
CA SER A 35 -9.77 -8.67 -10.75
C SER A 35 -8.31 -9.16 -10.75
N ALA A 36 -7.34 -8.28 -10.50
CA ALA A 36 -5.94 -8.65 -10.35
C ALA A 36 -5.65 -9.34 -9.00
N HIS A 37 -6.54 -9.21 -8.01
CA HIS A 37 -6.32 -9.73 -6.67
C HIS A 37 -6.79 -11.18 -6.51
N ARG A 38 -5.95 -12.01 -5.89
CA ARG A 38 -6.30 -13.39 -5.47
C ARG A 38 -6.31 -13.56 -3.95
N HIS A 39 -6.69 -12.50 -3.23
CA HIS A 39 -6.44 -12.41 -1.80
C HIS A 39 -7.20 -13.49 -1.00
N ILE A 40 -8.49 -13.70 -1.29
CA ILE A 40 -9.27 -14.76 -0.63
C ILE A 40 -8.74 -16.17 -0.93
N GLY A 41 -8.23 -16.41 -2.15
CA GLY A 41 -7.61 -17.68 -2.51
C GLY A 41 -6.32 -17.95 -1.72
N ILE A 42 -5.48 -16.93 -1.54
CA ILE A 42 -4.27 -17.02 -0.71
C ILE A 42 -4.65 -17.25 0.77
N ALA A 43 -5.65 -16.53 1.27
CA ALA A 43 -6.14 -16.72 2.64
C ALA A 43 -6.64 -18.15 2.89
N ILE A 44 -7.40 -18.74 1.95
CA ILE A 44 -7.86 -20.13 2.01
C ILE A 44 -6.67 -21.10 2.07
N SER A 45 -5.65 -20.91 1.22
CA SER A 45 -4.48 -21.79 1.19
C SER A 45 -3.64 -21.80 2.47
N ARG A 46 -3.78 -20.77 3.30
CA ARG A 46 -3.04 -20.58 4.55
C ARG A 46 -3.89 -20.75 5.81
N ALA A 47 -5.20 -20.94 5.64
CA ALA A 47 -6.14 -20.98 6.74
C ALA A 47 -6.05 -22.31 7.52
N PRO A 48 -6.32 -22.28 8.84
CA PRO A 48 -6.64 -23.49 9.60
C PRO A 48 -7.81 -24.25 8.96
N THR A 49 -7.77 -25.59 9.02
CA THR A 49 -8.74 -26.47 8.33
C THR A 49 -10.18 -26.13 8.67
N GLU A 50 -10.45 -25.75 9.92
CA GLU A 50 -11.76 -25.34 10.43
C GLU A 50 -12.33 -24.09 9.76
N LEU A 51 -11.48 -23.20 9.22
CA LEU A 51 -11.93 -21.96 8.57
C LEU A 51 -12.07 -22.09 7.04
N ILE A 52 -11.49 -23.12 6.43
CA ILE A 52 -11.43 -23.28 4.97
C ILE A 52 -12.84 -23.32 4.35
N SER A 53 -13.74 -24.13 4.91
CA SER A 53 -15.10 -24.26 4.39
C SER A 53 -15.86 -22.93 4.44
N ASP A 54 -15.75 -22.22 5.55
CA ASP A 54 -16.36 -20.93 5.78
C ASP A 54 -15.82 -19.86 4.81
N LEU A 55 -14.50 -19.76 4.66
CA LEU A 55 -13.88 -18.83 3.70
C LEU A 55 -14.30 -19.11 2.26
N CYS A 56 -14.34 -20.38 1.85
CA CYS A 56 -14.84 -20.78 0.53
C CYS A 56 -16.31 -20.39 0.34
N GLN A 57 -17.16 -20.69 1.33
CA GLN A 57 -18.59 -20.40 1.28
C GLN A 57 -18.86 -18.89 1.18
N PHE A 58 -18.24 -18.10 2.06
CA PHE A 58 -18.45 -16.65 2.08
C PHE A 58 -17.77 -15.95 0.90
N GLY A 59 -16.63 -16.45 0.43
CA GLY A 59 -16.02 -15.97 -0.81
C GLY A 59 -16.91 -16.17 -2.03
N ALA A 60 -17.53 -17.35 -2.15
CA ALA A 60 -18.50 -17.62 -3.21
C ALA A 60 -19.78 -16.78 -3.05
N LYS A 61 -20.29 -16.62 -1.82
CA LYS A 61 -21.45 -15.75 -1.52
C LYS A 61 -21.16 -14.31 -1.94
N TYR A 62 -20.00 -13.79 -1.57
CA TYR A 62 -19.56 -12.43 -1.91
C TYR A 62 -19.49 -12.24 -3.42
N ARG A 63 -18.76 -13.12 -4.13
CA ARG A 63 -18.60 -13.02 -5.59
C ARG A 63 -19.94 -13.12 -6.31
N LYS A 64 -20.83 -14.00 -5.86
CA LYS A 64 -22.18 -14.13 -6.43
C LYS A 64 -23.02 -12.86 -6.22
N LYS A 65 -22.87 -12.19 -5.07
CA LYS A 65 -23.63 -10.98 -4.73
C LYS A 65 -23.13 -9.74 -5.47
N PHE A 66 -21.82 -9.52 -5.51
CA PHE A 66 -21.23 -8.26 -5.98
C PHE A 66 -20.61 -8.35 -7.39
N GLY A 67 -20.36 -9.55 -7.90
CA GLY A 67 -19.84 -9.76 -9.25
C GLY A 67 -18.31 -9.69 -9.39
N PHE A 68 -17.58 -9.46 -8.30
CA PHE A 68 -16.10 -9.47 -8.26
C PHE A 68 -15.57 -10.26 -7.06
N GLU A 69 -14.30 -10.63 -7.08
CA GLU A 69 -13.69 -11.43 -6.00
C GLU A 69 -13.46 -10.60 -4.74
N PHE A 70 -13.59 -11.25 -3.58
CA PHE A 70 -13.30 -10.58 -2.31
C PHE A 70 -11.79 -10.36 -2.15
N PHE A 71 -11.43 -9.14 -1.77
CA PHE A 71 -10.08 -8.79 -1.34
C PHE A 71 -10.12 -7.74 -0.23
N THR A 72 -9.01 -7.66 0.50
CA THR A 72 -8.83 -6.80 1.67
C THR A 72 -7.35 -6.54 1.86
N THR A 73 -7.01 -5.46 2.55
CA THR A 73 -5.64 -5.11 2.95
C THR A 73 -5.13 -5.88 4.15
N THR A 74 -6.00 -6.62 4.86
CA THR A 74 -5.60 -7.53 5.94
C THR A 74 -4.64 -8.60 5.41
N ASP A 75 -3.52 -8.85 6.08
CA ASP A 75 -2.55 -9.88 5.63
C ASP A 75 -3.22 -11.28 5.60
N ALA A 76 -3.06 -12.00 4.49
CA ALA A 76 -3.63 -13.33 4.23
C ALA A 76 -3.35 -14.40 5.31
N ARG A 77 -2.38 -14.19 6.21
CA ARG A 77 -2.10 -15.05 7.38
C ARG A 77 -3.14 -14.89 8.50
N HIS A 78 -3.92 -13.81 8.50
CA HIS A 78 -4.96 -13.54 9.50
C HIS A 78 -6.33 -14.01 9.01
N SER A 79 -6.44 -15.30 8.68
CA SER A 79 -7.62 -15.89 8.05
C SER A 79 -8.92 -15.71 8.86
N HIS A 80 -8.86 -15.67 10.20
CA HIS A 80 -10.01 -15.38 11.05
C HIS A 80 -10.57 -13.98 10.80
N LYS A 81 -9.71 -12.96 10.76
CA LYS A 81 -10.10 -11.57 10.51
C LYS A 81 -10.65 -11.40 9.11
N ILE A 82 -10.02 -12.03 8.11
CA ILE A 82 -10.52 -12.06 6.73
C ILE A 82 -11.91 -12.69 6.65
N LEU A 83 -12.15 -13.76 7.42
CA LEU A 83 -13.46 -14.40 7.49
C LEU A 83 -14.51 -13.47 8.11
N GLU A 84 -14.18 -12.74 9.18
CA GLU A 84 -15.06 -11.74 9.79
C GLU A 84 -15.38 -10.59 8.81
N GLU A 85 -14.37 -10.08 8.11
CA GLU A 85 -14.52 -9.02 7.11
C GLU A 85 -15.43 -9.44 5.95
N VAL A 86 -15.20 -10.63 5.35
CA VAL A 86 -16.05 -11.11 4.24
C VAL A 86 -17.47 -11.39 4.71
N LYS A 87 -17.67 -11.88 5.95
CA LYS A 87 -19.00 -12.07 6.55
C LYS A 87 -19.72 -10.73 6.70
N ALA A 88 -19.06 -9.72 7.26
CA ALA A 88 -19.64 -8.39 7.44
C ALA A 88 -19.93 -7.69 6.11
N ARG A 89 -18.98 -7.71 5.17
CA ARG A 89 -19.10 -7.07 3.86
C ARG A 89 -20.13 -7.77 2.96
N CYS A 90 -20.42 -9.05 3.18
CA CYS A 90 -21.56 -9.71 2.54
C CYS A 90 -22.92 -9.07 2.85
N GLU A 91 -23.05 -8.29 3.92
CA GLU A 91 -24.31 -7.62 4.30
C GLU A 91 -24.45 -6.24 3.64
N ASN A 92 -23.37 -5.67 3.10
CA ASN A 92 -23.39 -4.37 2.41
C ASN A 92 -24.29 -4.37 1.17
N ASN A 93 -24.81 -3.18 0.82
CA ASN A 93 -25.36 -2.95 -0.51
C ASN A 93 -24.23 -2.72 -1.53
N ILE A 94 -24.53 -2.82 -2.83
CA ILE A 94 -23.52 -2.73 -3.88
C ILE A 94 -22.77 -1.39 -3.91
N LEU A 95 -23.43 -0.26 -3.62
CA LEU A 95 -22.78 1.06 -3.65
C LEU A 95 -21.76 1.20 -2.53
N VAL A 96 -22.15 0.78 -1.32
CA VAL A 96 -21.26 0.77 -0.15
C VAL A 96 -20.08 -0.17 -0.39
N GLU A 97 -20.34 -1.37 -0.91
CA GLU A 97 -19.29 -2.36 -1.13
C GLU A 97 -18.30 -1.94 -2.22
N LEU A 98 -18.80 -1.27 -3.26
CA LEU A 98 -17.95 -0.74 -4.32
C LEU A 98 -17.02 0.36 -3.79
N ASP A 99 -17.52 1.28 -2.95
CA ASP A 99 -16.69 2.30 -2.29
C ASP A 99 -15.64 1.67 -1.36
N PHE A 100 -16.03 0.67 -0.55
CA PHE A 100 -15.09 -0.06 0.29
C PHE A 100 -13.99 -0.75 -0.54
N ALA A 101 -14.35 -1.49 -1.59
CA ALA A 101 -13.38 -2.14 -2.47
C ALA A 101 -12.46 -1.11 -3.16
N ALA A 102 -12.99 0.04 -3.58
CA ALA A 102 -12.18 1.10 -4.18
C ALA A 102 -11.16 1.68 -3.19
N ARG A 103 -11.52 1.81 -1.90
CA ARG A 103 -10.58 2.25 -0.84
C ARG A 103 -9.49 1.22 -0.55
N GLU A 104 -9.86 -0.06 -0.48
CA GLU A 104 -8.90 -1.16 -0.31
C GLU A 104 -7.91 -1.21 -1.48
N GLU A 105 -8.40 -1.04 -2.71
CA GLU A 105 -7.55 -0.97 -3.90
C GLU A 105 -6.61 0.22 -3.85
N PHE A 106 -7.11 1.39 -3.46
CA PHE A 106 -6.30 2.59 -3.39
C PHE A 106 -5.17 2.47 -2.39
N TYR A 107 -5.36 1.76 -1.28
CA TYR A 107 -4.27 1.46 -0.35
C TYR A 107 -3.12 0.69 -1.03
N PHE A 108 -3.42 -0.27 -1.90
CA PHE A 108 -2.38 -0.98 -2.67
C PHE A 108 -1.68 -0.07 -3.68
N ILE A 109 -2.44 0.81 -4.35
CA ILE A 109 -1.90 1.81 -5.28
C ILE A 109 -0.95 2.76 -4.54
N GLU A 110 -1.39 3.37 -3.43
CA GLU A 110 -0.61 4.30 -2.61
C GLU A 110 0.67 3.66 -2.08
N ARG A 111 0.58 2.42 -1.58
CA ARG A 111 1.74 1.66 -1.12
C ARG A 111 2.71 1.33 -2.27
N GLY A 112 2.18 1.05 -3.47
CA GLY A 112 2.97 0.82 -4.66
C GLY A 112 3.73 2.08 -5.09
N LEU A 113 3.05 3.22 -5.13
CA LEU A 113 3.65 4.52 -5.45
C LEU A 113 4.75 4.92 -4.46
N THR A 114 4.51 4.73 -3.16
CA THR A 114 5.50 5.00 -2.10
C THR A 114 6.77 4.19 -2.34
N LYS A 115 6.65 2.87 -2.57
CA LYS A 115 7.79 1.99 -2.84
C LYS A 115 8.55 2.35 -4.12
N LEU A 116 7.84 2.77 -5.17
CA LEU A 116 8.48 3.20 -6.42
C LEU A 116 9.26 4.50 -6.21
N TRP A 117 8.70 5.44 -5.46
CA TRP A 117 9.34 6.71 -5.14
C TRP A 117 10.62 6.53 -4.31
N GLU A 118 10.58 5.67 -3.29
CA GLU A 118 11.75 5.31 -2.49
C GLU A 118 12.89 4.75 -3.34
N ARG A 119 12.58 3.91 -4.34
CA ARG A 119 13.59 3.35 -5.26
C ARG A 119 14.18 4.41 -6.18
N LEU A 120 13.34 5.24 -6.79
CA LEU A 120 13.79 6.32 -7.67
C LEU A 120 14.70 7.30 -6.92
N SER A 121 14.36 7.63 -5.67
CA SER A 121 15.18 8.51 -4.84
C SER A 121 16.54 7.89 -4.47
N GLN A 122 16.65 6.56 -4.42
CA GLN A 122 17.93 5.87 -4.16
C GLN A 122 18.82 5.81 -5.40
N GLU A 123 18.22 5.68 -6.58
CA GLU A 123 18.92 5.63 -7.87
C GLU A 123 19.49 7.01 -8.24
N GLU A 124 18.74 8.08 -8.00
CA GLU A 124 19.16 9.47 -8.27
C GLU A 124 20.41 9.86 -7.44
N LEU A 125 20.51 9.37 -6.20
CA LEU A 125 21.69 9.57 -5.35
C LEU A 125 22.93 8.80 -5.83
N GLN A 126 22.76 7.65 -6.49
CA GLN A 126 23.89 6.90 -7.05
C GLN A 126 24.43 7.61 -8.30
N GLU A 127 23.54 8.10 -9.16
CA GLU A 127 23.90 8.80 -10.39
C GLU A 127 24.61 10.13 -10.10
N GLU A 128 24.17 10.90 -9.09
CA GLU A 128 24.85 12.12 -8.65
C GLU A 128 26.25 11.85 -8.04
N THR A 129 26.43 10.72 -7.35
CA THR A 129 27.76 10.36 -6.80
C THR A 129 28.74 9.86 -7.86
N GLU A 130 28.24 9.26 -8.94
CA GLU A 130 29.06 8.84 -10.08
C GLU A 130 29.46 10.04 -10.96
N ASP A 131 28.59 11.04 -11.09
CA ASP A 131 28.88 12.28 -11.84
C ASP A 131 29.85 13.23 -11.11
N LEU A 132 29.88 13.20 -9.77
CA LEU A 132 30.85 13.96 -8.97
C LEU A 132 32.23 13.27 -8.87
N GLY A 133 32.39 12.10 -9.51
CA GLY A 133 33.51 11.18 -9.40
C GLY A 133 34.65 11.36 -10.40
N GLU A 134 34.94 12.56 -10.88
CA GLU A 134 36.23 12.89 -11.55
C GLU A 134 37.00 13.95 -10.75
N LEU A 135 37.24 13.68 -9.47
CA LEU A 135 38.34 14.31 -8.72
C LEU A 135 39.36 13.25 -8.37
N VAL A 136 40.41 13.21 -9.19
CA VAL A 136 41.64 12.42 -9.02
C VAL A 136 42.15 12.52 -7.57
N PRO A 137 42.19 11.42 -6.80
CA PRO A 137 43.01 11.34 -5.61
C PRO A 137 44.39 10.85 -6.03
N ASP A 138 45.29 11.77 -6.34
CA ASP A 138 46.72 11.50 -6.27
C ASP A 138 47.05 11.28 -4.79
N SER A 139 47.27 10.03 -4.38
CA SER A 139 48.45 9.62 -3.60
C SER A 139 48.25 8.26 -2.93
N LEU A 140 49.11 7.34 -3.36
CA LEU A 140 49.81 6.27 -2.66
C LEU A 140 49.10 5.39 -1.60
N GLU A 141 49.29 4.11 -1.88
CA GLU A 141 48.84 2.88 -1.26
C GLU A 141 49.43 2.60 0.14
N GLU A 142 48.61 2.15 1.09
CA GLU A 142 49.05 1.16 2.09
C GLU A 142 47.90 0.24 2.56
N LYS A 143 48.29 -0.97 2.91
CA LYS A 143 47.62 -2.27 2.85
C LYS A 143 46.88 -2.69 4.15
N LEU A 144 45.78 -3.45 3.95
CA LEU A 144 45.25 -4.60 4.75
C LEU A 144 44.76 -4.29 6.19
N VAL A 145 43.62 -4.78 6.71
CA VAL A 145 43.08 -6.16 6.90
C VAL A 145 41.59 -6.01 7.36
N PRO A 146 40.67 -6.99 7.13
CA PRO A 146 39.28 -6.89 7.56
C PRO A 146 39.10 -7.22 9.05
N SER A 147 38.23 -6.48 9.74
CA SER A 147 37.83 -6.79 11.12
C SER A 147 36.30 -6.82 11.22
N ASN A 148 35.77 -7.96 11.62
CA ASN A 148 34.39 -8.16 12.00
C ASN A 148 34.11 -7.42 13.32
N ASN A 149 33.05 -6.63 13.34
CA ASN A 149 32.30 -6.32 14.56
C ASN A 149 30.83 -6.06 14.21
N SER A 150 30.02 -7.05 14.58
CA SER A 150 28.66 -6.84 15.08
C SER A 150 28.64 -5.64 16.02
N ASP A 151 27.65 -4.77 15.88
CA ASP A 151 26.80 -4.38 17.01
C ASP A 151 25.53 -3.65 16.55
N GLU A 152 24.46 -3.99 17.24
CA GLU A 152 23.10 -3.45 17.12
C GLU A 152 23.09 -1.92 17.22
N VAL A 153 22.39 -1.26 16.28
CA VAL A 153 21.96 0.12 16.48
C VAL A 153 20.45 0.14 16.65
N VAL A 154 20.07 0.34 17.92
CA VAL A 154 18.75 0.73 18.39
C VAL A 154 18.32 2.02 17.66
N TRP A 155 17.23 1.95 16.91
CA TRP A 155 16.58 3.14 16.37
C TRP A 155 15.60 3.69 17.41
N THR A 156 16.00 4.74 18.12
CA THR A 156 15.11 5.60 18.91
C THR A 156 15.06 6.99 18.29
N GLY A 157 13.85 7.45 17.94
CA GLY A 157 13.53 8.80 17.45
C GLY A 157 12.92 8.75 16.04
N ASP A 158 11.69 9.16 15.75
CA ASP A 158 10.75 10.00 16.50
C ASP A 158 9.30 9.52 16.32
N LYS A 159 8.53 9.59 17.40
CA LYS A 159 7.08 9.40 17.34
C LYS A 159 6.46 10.63 16.69
N ALA A 160 6.14 10.53 15.40
CA ALA A 160 5.21 11.44 14.77
C ALA A 160 3.87 11.36 15.52
N THR A 161 3.53 12.44 16.21
CA THR A 161 2.26 12.63 16.91
C THR A 161 1.13 12.46 15.90
N MET A 162 0.43 11.31 15.95
CA MET A 162 -0.81 11.14 15.18
C MET A 162 -1.82 12.17 15.71
N ARG A 163 -2.10 13.21 14.93
CA ARG A 163 -3.27 14.06 15.16
C ARG A 163 -4.51 13.18 15.02
N ASN A 164 -5.25 13.01 16.12
CA ASN A 164 -6.54 12.34 16.10
C ASN A 164 -7.53 13.20 15.32
N TYR A 165 -8.04 12.67 14.21
CA TYR A 165 -9.01 13.35 13.37
C TYR A 165 -10.43 12.96 13.79
N ASP A 166 -11.23 13.92 14.25
CA ASP A 166 -12.61 13.68 14.67
C ASP A 166 -13.55 13.78 13.46
N LEU A 167 -14.22 12.66 13.16
CA LEU A 167 -15.14 12.53 12.02
C LEU A 167 -16.45 13.31 12.18
N ASN A 168 -16.73 13.84 13.38
CA ASN A 168 -17.89 14.69 13.63
C ASN A 168 -17.58 16.17 13.42
N LYS A 169 -16.33 16.53 13.09
CA LYS A 169 -15.88 17.92 12.92
C LYS A 169 -15.50 18.22 11.47
N THR A 170 -15.68 19.46 11.08
CA THR A 170 -15.28 19.95 9.76
C THR A 170 -13.76 20.09 9.65
N PRO A 171 -13.19 20.12 8.42
CA PRO A 171 -11.74 20.20 8.24
C PRO A 171 -11.07 21.41 8.89
N ASP A 172 -11.76 22.56 8.98
CA ASP A 172 -11.25 23.75 9.66
C ASP A 172 -11.22 23.56 11.19
N GLU A 173 -12.19 22.86 11.77
CA GLU A 173 -12.25 22.57 13.21
C GLU A 173 -11.21 21.55 13.67
N ASN A 174 -10.70 20.72 12.75
CA ASN A 174 -9.59 19.78 13.00
C ASN A 174 -8.20 20.43 12.79
N GLN A 175 -8.15 21.66 12.28
CA GLN A 175 -6.90 22.38 12.03
C GLN A 175 -6.47 23.29 13.19
N ILE A 176 -7.37 23.63 14.12
CA ILE A 176 -7.08 24.51 15.26
C ILE A 176 -6.46 23.69 16.40
N GLU A 177 -5.14 23.84 16.62
CA GLU A 177 -4.52 23.74 17.96
C GLU A 177 -4.23 25.15 18.46
#